data_AF-A0A7C6I8F2-F1
#
_entry.id   AF-A0A7C6I8F2-F1
#
_cell.length_a   1.000
_cell.length_b   1.000
_cell.length_c   1.000
_cell.angle_alpha   90.00
_cell.angle_beta   90.00
_cell.angle_gamma   90.00
#
_symmetry.space_group_name_H-M   'P 1'
#
loop_
_entity.id
_entity.type
_entity.pdbx_description
1 polymer ?
#
loop_
_entity_poly.entity_id
_entity_poly.type
_entity_poly.pdbx_seq_one_letter_code
_entity_poly.pdbx_strand_id
1 'polypeptide(L)'
;MSNITVGVNERPPLLKWIPLSFQHVFAMFGATVLVPMLTGLSPSAALFTAGSGTLIYIAITGAKVPAFLGSSFAFIPAIIGVGAVYGISYALGGAVVAGIFYALIALLIRQVGTGWLDRVLPPVVIGSVIIVIGLNLAPTAMGMAMNNPAGEYSLVTLSIA
;
A
#
# COMPACT_ATOMS: atom_id res chain seq x y z
N MET A 1 -7.32 4.58 -32.77
CA MET A 1 -6.51 3.90 -31.73
C MET A 1 -7.38 2.78 -31.18
N SER A 2 -7.10 1.52 -31.47
CA SER A 2 -7.91 0.42 -30.95
C SER A 2 -7.68 0.31 -29.44
N ASN A 3 -8.77 0.39 -28.65
CA ASN A 3 -8.72 0.17 -27.21
C ASN A 3 -8.43 -1.32 -26.95
N ILE A 4 -7.15 -1.69 -26.89
CA ILE A 4 -6.74 -3.02 -26.46
C ILE A 4 -6.85 -3.06 -24.94
N THR A 5 -7.99 -3.53 -24.44
CA THR A 5 -8.19 -3.84 -23.02
C THR A 5 -7.57 -5.20 -22.73
N VAL A 6 -6.54 -5.26 -21.90
CA VAL A 6 -5.93 -6.53 -21.47
C VAL A 6 -6.75 -7.09 -20.30
N GLY A 7 -7.30 -8.29 -20.47
CA GLY A 7 -8.08 -8.99 -19.44
C GLY A 7 -7.22 -9.55 -18.31
N VAL A 8 -7.83 -9.86 -17.16
CA VAL A 8 -7.13 -10.39 -15.96
C VAL A 8 -6.39 -11.71 -16.24
N ASN A 9 -6.97 -12.57 -17.07
CA ASN A 9 -6.39 -13.87 -17.43
C ASN A 9 -5.49 -13.81 -18.67
N GLU A 10 -5.36 -12.64 -19.31
CA GLU A 10 -4.57 -12.50 -20.53
C GLU A 10 -3.09 -12.30 -20.20
N ARG A 11 -2.23 -12.99 -20.95
CA ARG A 11 -0.78 -12.84 -20.86
C ARG A 11 -0.29 -12.12 -22.10
N PRO A 12 -0.03 -10.80 -22.04
CA PRO A 12 0.47 -10.07 -23.20
C PRO A 12 1.85 -10.59 -23.63
N PRO A 13 2.26 -10.37 -24.88
CA PRO A 13 3.59 -10.74 -25.34
C PRO A 13 4.66 -10.09 -24.45
N LEU A 14 5.77 -10.81 -24.22
CA LEU A 14 6.84 -10.40 -23.29
C LEU A 14 7.32 -8.95 -23.51
N LEU A 15 7.37 -8.52 -24.77
CA LEU A 15 7.77 -7.17 -25.16
C LEU A 15 6.85 -6.06 -24.60
N LYS A 16 5.56 -6.35 -24.40
CA LYS A 16 4.61 -5.45 -23.74
C LYS A 16 4.52 -5.71 -22.24
N TRP A 17 4.68 -6.97 -21.83
CA TRP A 17 4.48 -7.38 -20.44
C TRP A 17 5.55 -6.81 -19.49
N ILE A 18 6.81 -6.78 -19.94
CA ILE A 18 7.92 -6.24 -19.15
C ILE A 18 7.74 -4.75 -18.86
N PRO A 19 7.53 -3.86 -19.87
CA PRO A 19 7.28 -2.44 -19.61
C PRO A 19 6.07 -2.17 -18.70
N LEU A 20 4.96 -2.91 -18.89
CA LEU A 20 3.77 -2.79 -18.04
C LEU A 20 4.06 -3.17 -16.59
N SER A 21 4.87 -4.20 -16.38
CA SER A 21 5.30 -4.62 -15.04
C SER A 21 6.16 -3.55 -14.37
N PHE A 22 7.10 -2.95 -15.11
CA PHE A 22 7.91 -1.83 -14.60
C PHE A 22 7.05 -0.61 -14.25
N GLN A 23 6.07 -0.25 -15.07
CA GLN A 23 5.13 0.83 -14.75
C GLN A 23 4.41 0.57 -13.42
N HIS A 24 3.99 -0.68 -13.18
CA HIS A 24 3.34 -1.04 -11.93
C HIS A 24 4.29 -0.95 -10.73
N VAL A 25 5.53 -1.40 -10.88
CA VAL A 25 6.56 -1.29 -9.83
C VAL A 25 6.81 0.18 -9.49
N PHE A 26 7.04 1.04 -10.49
CA PHE A 26 7.29 2.47 -10.25
C PHE A 26 6.07 3.16 -9.63
N ALA A 27 4.85 2.82 -10.06
CA ALA A 27 3.63 3.37 -9.49
C ALA A 27 3.48 3.06 -7.99
N MET A 28 3.82 1.84 -7.57
CA MET A 28 3.67 1.40 -6.17
C MET A 28 4.90 1.70 -5.30
N PHE A 29 6.06 1.95 -5.90
CA PHE A 29 7.34 2.12 -5.21
C PHE A 29 7.28 3.25 -4.18
N GLY A 30 6.91 4.47 -4.61
CA GLY A 30 6.96 5.67 -3.77
C GLY A 30 6.15 5.51 -2.48
N ALA A 31 4.90 5.05 -2.61
CA ALA A 31 4.04 4.80 -1.46
C ALA A 31 4.58 3.68 -0.54
N THR A 32 5.14 2.61 -1.12
CA THR A 32 5.63 1.46 -0.38
C THR A 32 6.89 1.78 0.43
N VAL A 33 7.80 2.60 -0.10
CA VAL A 33 9.02 3.03 0.61
C VAL A 33 8.78 4.17 1.58
N LEU A 34 7.73 4.97 1.38
CA LEU A 34 7.45 6.12 2.24
C LEU A 34 7.18 5.71 3.70
N VAL A 35 6.34 4.71 3.94
CA VAL A 35 6.01 4.25 5.31
C VAL A 35 7.25 3.83 6.09
N PRO A 36 8.08 2.87 5.61
CA PRO A 36 9.24 2.45 6.36
C PRO A 36 10.24 3.59 6.59
N MET A 37 10.38 4.52 5.64
CA MET A 37 11.20 5.73 5.84
C MET A 37 10.67 6.61 6.98
N LEU A 38 9.36 6.85 7.04
CA LEU A 38 8.75 7.67 8.09
C LEU A 38 8.75 7.00 9.47
N THR A 39 8.72 5.67 9.51
CA THR A 39 8.66 4.90 10.76
C THR A 39 10.01 4.35 11.21
N GLY A 40 11.09 4.61 10.48
CA GLY A 40 12.43 4.09 10.78
C GLY A 40 12.61 2.58 10.52
N LEU A 41 11.76 1.98 9.70
CA LEU A 41 11.88 0.58 9.26
C LEU A 41 12.72 0.48 7.97
N SER A 42 13.21 -0.72 7.64
CA SER A 42 13.97 -0.95 6.41
C SER A 42 13.06 -0.91 5.17
N PRO A 43 13.32 -0.01 4.18
CA PRO A 43 12.57 0.01 2.93
C PRO A 43 12.75 -1.27 2.11
N SER A 44 13.94 -1.87 2.15
CA SER A 44 14.21 -3.13 1.44
C SER A 44 13.39 -4.29 2.00
N ALA A 45 13.22 -4.37 3.32
CA ALA A 45 12.35 -5.36 3.95
C ALA A 45 10.88 -5.12 3.59
N ALA A 46 10.43 -3.87 3.57
CA ALA A 46 9.07 -3.52 3.14
C ALA A 46 8.81 -3.90 1.67
N LEU A 47 9.73 -3.60 0.75
CA LEU A 47 9.60 -3.99 -0.66
C LEU A 47 9.62 -5.51 -0.84
N PHE A 48 10.48 -6.22 -0.12
CA PHE A 48 10.55 -7.68 -0.16
C PHE A 48 9.26 -8.33 0.33
N THR A 49 8.72 -7.86 1.46
CA THR A 49 7.48 -8.37 2.04
C THR A 49 6.24 -7.99 1.21
N ALA A 50 6.21 -6.78 0.61
CA ALA A 50 5.19 -6.36 -0.34
C ALA A 50 5.16 -7.24 -1.60
N GLY A 51 6.33 -7.50 -2.20
CA GLY A 51 6.45 -8.34 -3.39
C GLY A 51 6.08 -9.80 -3.11
N SER A 52 6.68 -10.41 -2.08
CA SER A 52 6.37 -11.79 -1.70
C SER A 52 4.91 -11.94 -1.24
N GLY A 53 4.39 -10.99 -0.47
CA GLY A 53 2.98 -10.95 -0.06
C GLY A 53 2.03 -10.87 -1.25
N THR A 54 2.35 -10.06 -2.27
CA THR A 54 1.56 -9.97 -3.50
C THR A 54 1.53 -11.31 -4.26
N LEU A 55 2.67 -12.01 -4.34
CA LEU A 55 2.71 -13.34 -4.95
C LEU A 55 1.85 -14.36 -4.19
N ILE A 56 1.92 -14.34 -2.85
CA ILE A 56 1.09 -15.18 -1.98
C ILE A 56 -0.40 -14.84 -2.19
N TYR A 57 -0.75 -13.56 -2.26
CA TYR A 57 -2.12 -13.10 -2.50
C TYR A 57 -2.67 -13.61 -3.84
N ILE A 58 -1.88 -13.49 -4.91
CA ILE A 58 -2.25 -14.01 -6.24
C ILE A 58 -2.46 -15.52 -6.19
N ALA A 59 -1.60 -16.26 -5.48
CA ALA A 59 -1.72 -17.71 -5.32
C ALA A 59 -3.00 -18.10 -4.55
N ILE A 60 -3.29 -17.43 -3.43
CA ILE A 60 -4.48 -17.71 -2.60
C ILE A 60 -5.79 -17.36 -3.34
N THR A 61 -5.81 -16.26 -4.09
CA THR A 61 -6.99 -15.81 -4.84
C THR A 61 -7.17 -16.51 -6.19
N GLY A 62 -6.23 -17.40 -6.58
CA GLY A 62 -6.25 -18.09 -7.86
C GLY A 62 -6.13 -17.16 -9.07
N ALA A 63 -5.38 -16.06 -8.93
CA ALA A 63 -5.18 -15.03 -9.95
C ALA A 63 -6.46 -14.37 -10.49
N LYS A 64 -7.56 -14.39 -9.73
CA LYS A 64 -8.84 -13.80 -10.14
C LYS A 64 -8.96 -12.30 -9.81
N VAL A 65 -8.15 -11.80 -8.87
CA VAL A 65 -8.19 -10.43 -8.39
C VAL A 65 -6.84 -9.76 -8.65
N PRO A 66 -6.76 -8.78 -9.57
CA PRO A 66 -5.51 -8.05 -9.83
C PRO A 66 -5.29 -7.01 -8.73
N ALA A 67 -4.45 -7.33 -7.74
CA ALA A 67 -4.07 -6.40 -6.69
C ALA A 67 -2.60 -6.54 -6.31
N PHE A 68 -1.99 -5.42 -5.91
CA PHE A 68 -0.64 -5.35 -5.34
C PHE A 68 -0.73 -4.91 -3.89
N LEU A 69 0.03 -5.56 -3.01
CA LEU A 69 0.09 -5.26 -1.59
C LEU A 69 1.24 -4.30 -1.31
N GLY A 70 0.92 -3.06 -0.93
CA GLY A 70 1.89 -2.04 -0.52
C GLY A 70 1.84 -1.73 0.98
N SER A 71 2.67 -0.78 1.42
CA SER A 71 2.68 -0.30 2.80
C SER A 71 1.41 0.49 3.12
N SER A 72 0.75 0.20 4.25
CA SER A 72 -0.48 0.88 4.63
C SER A 72 -0.23 2.13 5.46
N PHE A 73 -0.63 3.26 4.91
CA PHE A 73 -0.52 4.59 5.52
C PHE A 73 -1.32 4.75 6.82
N ALA A 74 -2.39 3.96 6.99
CA ALA A 74 -3.19 3.97 8.21
C ALA A 74 -2.41 3.53 9.45
N PHE A 75 -1.30 2.79 9.28
CA PHE A 75 -0.49 2.31 10.40
C PHE A 75 0.60 3.29 10.84
N ILE A 76 0.88 4.37 10.08
CA ILE A 76 1.96 5.32 10.43
C ILE A 76 1.80 5.89 11.85
N PRO A 77 0.64 6.45 12.24
CA PRO A 77 0.49 7.04 13.58
C PRO A 77 0.65 6.01 14.69
N ALA A 78 0.15 4.78 14.47
CA ALA A 78 0.24 3.71 15.44
C ALA A 78 1.68 3.22 15.61
N ILE A 79 2.44 3.05 14.51
CA ILE A 79 3.83 2.61 14.58
C ILE A 79 4.70 3.66 15.27
N ILE A 80 4.52 4.94 14.94
CA ILE A 80 5.29 6.03 15.58
C ILE A 80 4.91 6.14 17.06
N GLY A 81 3.61 6.14 17.39
CA GLY A 81 3.13 6.30 18.77
C GLY A 81 3.57 5.15 19.68
N VAL A 82 3.35 3.90 19.26
CA VAL A 82 3.79 2.72 20.03
C VAL A 82 5.31 2.62 20.04
N GLY A 83 5.96 2.92 18.90
CA GLY A 83 7.41 2.90 18.77
C GLY A 83 8.11 3.87 19.72
N ALA A 84 7.55 5.06 19.93
CA ALA A 84 8.11 6.07 20.83
C ALA A 84 8.00 5.68 22.32
N VAL A 85 6.94 4.98 22.71
CA VAL A 85 6.67 4.65 24.12
C VAL A 85 7.23 3.28 24.52
N TYR A 86 7.04 2.27 23.67
CA TYR A 86 7.35 0.87 23.98
C TYR A 86 8.49 0.32 23.11
N GLY A 87 8.84 0.98 22.02
CA GLY A 87 9.86 0.54 21.08
C GLY A 87 9.26 -0.10 19.82
N ILE A 88 10.04 -0.06 18.73
CA ILE A 88 9.59 -0.49 17.40
C ILE A 88 9.20 -1.98 17.34
N SER A 89 9.82 -2.83 18.16
CA SER A 89 9.50 -4.25 18.25
C SER A 89 8.07 -4.50 18.70
N TYR A 90 7.54 -3.67 19.61
CA TYR A 90 6.14 -3.76 20.04
C TYR A 90 5.18 -3.29 18.96
N ALA A 91 5.54 -2.26 18.20
CA ALA A 91 4.76 -1.81 17.04
C ALA A 91 4.66 -2.92 15.97
N LEU A 92 5.78 -3.62 15.69
CA LEU A 92 5.79 -4.76 14.77
C LEU A 92 4.98 -5.95 15.30
N GLY A 93 5.04 -6.23 16.60
CA GLY A 93 4.16 -7.22 17.24
C GLY A 93 2.67 -6.87 17.06
N GLY A 94 2.32 -5.59 17.22
CA GLY A 94 0.97 -5.08 16.94
C GLY A 94 0.55 -5.28 15.49
N ALA A 95 1.46 -5.08 14.53
CA ALA A 95 1.19 -5.34 13.12
C ALA A 95 0.89 -6.83 12.83
N VAL A 96 1.59 -7.75 13.49
CA VAL A 96 1.30 -9.19 13.40
C VAL A 96 -0.10 -9.51 13.93
N VAL A 97 -0.46 -8.96 15.09
CA VAL A 97 -1.80 -9.14 15.68
C VAL A 97 -2.89 -8.56 14.77
N ALA A 98 -2.66 -7.41 14.14
CA ALA A 98 -3.58 -6.85 13.15
C ALA A 98 -3.77 -7.78 11.93
N GLY A 99 -2.69 -8.41 11.45
CA GLY A 99 -2.77 -9.41 10.38
C GLY A 99 -3.60 -10.64 10.78
N ILE A 100 -3.44 -11.13 12.01
CA ILE A 100 -4.27 -12.21 12.55
C ILE A 100 -5.73 -11.76 12.63
N PHE A 101 -6.00 -10.54 13.09
CA PHE A 101 -7.34 -9.98 13.14
C PHE A 101 -7.97 -9.90 11.75
N TYR A 102 -7.23 -9.51 10.70
CA TYR A 102 -7.73 -9.55 9.32
C TYR A 102 -8.07 -10.97 8.86
N ALA A 103 -7.27 -11.97 9.22
CA ALA A 103 -7.59 -13.37 8.92
C ALA A 103 -8.87 -13.83 9.63
N LEU A 104 -9.08 -13.43 10.89
CA LEU A 104 -10.30 -13.72 11.63
C LEU A 104 -11.54 -13.08 10.99
N ILE A 105 -11.44 -11.80 10.61
CA ILE A 105 -12.53 -11.10 9.90
C ILE A 105 -12.81 -11.75 8.54
N ALA A 106 -11.78 -12.18 7.80
CA ALA A 106 -11.97 -12.91 6.55
C ALA A 106 -12.71 -14.24 6.75
N LEU A 107 -12.41 -14.99 7.81
CA LEU A 107 -13.13 -16.22 8.17
C LEU A 107 -14.58 -15.95 8.58
N LEU A 108 -14.84 -14.84 9.28
CA LEU A 108 -16.18 -14.42 9.64
C LEU A 108 -17.00 -14.05 8.40
N ILE A 109 -16.42 -13.27 7.48
CA ILE A 109 -17.06 -12.90 6.21
C ILE A 109 -17.38 -14.15 5.38
N ARG A 110 -16.50 -15.16 5.39
CA ARG A 110 -16.77 -16.44 4.72
C ARG A 110 -18.01 -17.17 5.28
N GLN A 111 -18.32 -17.01 6.56
CA GLN A 111 -19.44 -17.70 7.21
C GLN A 111 -20.75 -16.89 7.16
N VAL A 112 -20.69 -15.59 7.43
CA VAL A 112 -21.87 -14.72 7.60
C VAL A 112 -22.22 -13.96 6.30
N GLY A 113 -21.30 -13.90 5.34
CA GLY A 113 -21.43 -13.09 4.13
C GLY A 113 -21.05 -11.63 4.36
N THR A 114 -21.24 -10.79 3.32
CA THR A 114 -20.81 -9.38 3.30
C THR A 114 -21.91 -8.38 3.66
N GLY A 115 -23.19 -8.78 3.71
CA GLY A 115 -24.30 -7.83 3.81
C GLY A 115 -24.35 -6.99 5.11
N TRP A 116 -23.70 -7.45 6.18
CA TRP A 116 -23.54 -6.64 7.40
C TRP A 116 -22.50 -5.53 7.21
N LEU A 117 -21.48 -5.77 6.38
CA LEU A 117 -20.40 -4.83 6.11
C LEU A 117 -20.95 -3.58 5.40
N ASP A 118 -21.87 -3.76 4.45
CA ASP A 118 -22.49 -2.66 3.71
C ASP A 118 -23.34 -1.74 4.62
N ARG A 119 -23.84 -2.25 5.75
CA ARG A 119 -24.56 -1.45 6.75
C ARG A 119 -23.62 -0.72 7.70
N VAL A 120 -22.53 -1.35 8.11
CA VAL A 120 -21.57 -0.78 9.07
C VAL A 120 -20.63 0.20 8.38
N LEU A 121 -20.21 -0.13 7.16
CA LEU A 121 -19.28 0.63 6.33
C LEU A 121 -19.92 0.93 4.98
N PRO A 122 -20.94 1.81 4.93
CA PRO A 122 -21.55 2.19 3.67
C PRO A 122 -20.50 2.89 2.77
N PRO A 123 -20.70 2.90 1.44
CA PRO A 123 -19.72 3.43 0.48
C PRO A 123 -19.26 4.86 0.78
N VAL A 124 -20.14 5.69 1.34
CA VAL A 124 -19.81 7.07 1.75
C VAL A 124 -18.71 7.10 2.84
N VAL A 125 -18.75 6.17 3.79
CA VAL A 125 -17.76 6.06 4.87
C VAL A 125 -16.45 5.53 4.31
N ILE A 126 -16.50 4.43 3.55
CA ILE A 126 -15.30 3.83 2.94
C ILE A 126 -14.58 4.85 2.05
N GLY A 127 -15.32 5.54 1.17
CA GLY A 127 -14.77 6.57 0.29
C GLY A 127 -14.16 7.73 1.07
N SER A 128 -14.85 8.24 2.09
CA SER A 128 -14.31 9.33 2.92
C SER A 128 -13.01 8.94 3.63
N VAL A 129 -12.91 7.72 4.15
CA VAL A 129 -11.72 7.24 4.86
C VAL A 129 -10.55 7.12 3.89
N ILE A 130 -10.76 6.59 2.69
CA ILE A 130 -9.72 6.49 1.65
C ILE A 130 -9.20 7.87 1.26
N ILE A 131 -10.10 8.84 1.05
CA ILE A 131 -9.73 10.23 0.70
C ILE A 131 -8.92 10.87 1.82
N VAL A 132 -9.35 10.72 3.07
CA VAL A 132 -8.66 11.28 4.23
C VAL A 132 -7.27 10.67 4.39
N ILE A 133 -7.11 9.35 4.19
CA ILE A 133 -5.78 8.70 4.22
C ILE A 133 -4.87 9.31 3.15
N GLY A 134 -5.36 9.50 1.93
CA GLY A 134 -4.59 10.12 0.84
C GLY A 134 -4.22 11.58 1.11
N LEU A 135 -5.19 12.39 1.53
CA LEU A 135 -4.97 13.82 1.82
C LEU A 135 -4.02 14.06 2.99
N ASN A 136 -4.03 13.19 4.01
CA ASN A 136 -3.09 13.29 5.13
C ASN A 136 -1.61 13.17 4.70
N LEU A 137 -1.33 12.57 3.54
CA LEU A 137 0.03 12.39 3.02
C LEU A 137 0.39 13.35 1.90
N ALA A 138 -0.56 14.12 1.40
CA ALA A 138 -0.29 15.16 0.40
C ALA A 138 0.82 16.13 0.86
N PRO A 139 0.87 16.60 2.13
CA PRO A 139 1.98 17.46 2.59
C PRO A 139 3.34 16.78 2.52
N THR A 140 3.41 15.48 2.85
CA THR A 140 4.66 14.70 2.77
C THR A 140 5.12 14.55 1.33
N ALA A 141 4.20 14.26 0.41
CA ALA A 141 4.50 14.16 -1.02
C ALA A 141 4.98 15.49 -1.59
N MET A 142 4.32 16.61 -1.26
CA MET A 142 4.76 17.95 -1.67
C MET A 142 6.16 18.28 -1.13
N GLY A 143 6.43 17.94 0.14
CA GLY A 143 7.75 18.13 0.74
C GLY A 143 8.85 17.34 0.01
N MET A 144 8.57 16.09 -0.37
CA MET A 144 9.52 15.27 -1.14
C MET A 144 9.75 15.78 -2.56
N ALA A 145 8.74 16.38 -3.19
CA ALA A 145 8.87 16.96 -4.53
C ALA A 145 9.63 18.30 -4.51
N MET A 146 9.39 19.14 -3.50
CA MET A 146 9.92 20.52 -3.47
C MET A 146 11.29 20.64 -2.79
N ASN A 147 11.62 19.75 -1.85
CA ASN A 147 12.80 19.91 -1.00
C ASN A 147 13.92 18.92 -1.37
N ASN A 148 15.17 19.37 -1.22
CA ASN A 148 16.33 18.49 -1.26
C ASN A 148 16.44 17.64 0.04
N PRO A 149 17.36 16.65 0.11
CA PRO A 149 17.56 15.85 1.32
C PRO A 149 17.98 16.66 2.57
N ALA A 150 18.41 17.91 2.40
CA ALA A 150 18.73 18.85 3.48
C ALA A 150 17.53 19.69 3.94
N GLY A 151 16.35 19.53 3.31
CA GLY A 151 15.13 20.26 3.65
C GLY A 151 15.00 21.64 3.01
N GLU A 152 15.89 22.01 2.08
CA GLU A 152 15.85 23.28 1.37
C GLU A 152 15.09 23.15 0.05
N TYR A 153 14.38 24.21 -0.33
CA TYR A 153 13.65 24.27 -1.59
C TYR A 153 14.62 24.16 -2.79
N SER A 154 14.37 23.20 -3.67
CA SER A 154 15.22 22.92 -4.82
C SER A 154 14.37 22.79 -6.08
N LEU A 155 14.60 23.71 -7.02
CA LEU A 155 13.99 23.63 -8.36
C LEU A 155 14.42 22.38 -9.13
N VAL A 156 15.58 21.80 -8.78
CA VAL A 156 16.07 20.56 -9.39
C VAL A 156 15.28 19.36 -8.89
N THR A 157 14.90 19.32 -7.61
CA THR A 157 14.04 18.24 -7.09
C THR A 157 12.64 18.35 -7.67
N LEU A 158 12.13 19.58 -7.81
CA LEU A 158 10.81 19.82 -8.37
C LEU A 158 10.72 19.46 -9.86
N SER A 159 11.81 19.60 -10.63
CA SER A 159 11.80 19.31 -12.07
C SER A 159 11.90 17.82 -12.41
N ILE A 160 12.35 16.98 -11.47
CA ILE A 160 12.48 15.52 -11.63
C ILE A 160 11.35 14.74 -10.94
N ALA A 161 10.57 15.39 -10.07
CA ALA A 161 9.40 14.83 -9.39
C ALA A 161 8.20 14.74 -10.33
#